data_AF-A0AAU0RJ70-F1
#
_entry.id   AF-A0AAU0RJ70-F1
#
_cell.length_a   1.000
_cell.length_b   1.000
_cell.length_c   1.000
_cell.angle_alpha   90.00
_cell.angle_beta   90.00
_cell.angle_gamma   90.00
#
_symmetry.space_group_name_H-M   'P 1'
#
loop_
_entity.id
_entity.type
_entity.pdbx_description
1 polymer ?
#
loop_
_entity_poly.entity_id
_entity_poly.type
_entity_poly.pdbx_seq_one_letter_code
_entity_poly.pdbx_strand_id
1 'polypeptide(L)' 'MSIAKHVQSLQKHLAQFGLYPVPEDAENEASTVFRICFLNKYEIERWRELRNEEEGGGKLKDKDQS' A
#
# COMPACT_ATOMS: atom_id res chain seq x y z
N MET A 1 15.14 -17.59 -13.73
CA MET A 1 14.30 -17.34 -12.54
C MET A 1 14.04 -15.85 -12.46
N SER A 2 12.81 -15.40 -12.14
CA SER A 2 12.47 -13.97 -12.10
C SER A 2 12.07 -13.55 -10.68
N ILE A 3 12.41 -12.31 -10.29
CA ILE A 3 12.06 -11.72 -8.99
C ILE A 3 10.55 -11.83 -8.71
N ALA A 4 9.72 -11.69 -9.75
CA ALA A 4 8.27 -11.85 -9.68
C ALA A 4 7.83 -13.22 -9.10
N LYS A 5 8.53 -14.31 -9.43
CA LYS A 5 8.24 -15.64 -8.87
C LYS A 5 8.56 -15.71 -7.38
N HIS A 6 9.66 -15.08 -6.95
CA HIS A 6 10.03 -15.01 -5.54
C HIS A 6 9.02 -14.19 -4.73
N VAL A 7 8.53 -13.08 -5.29
CA VAL A 7 7.48 -12.25 -4.69
C VAL A 7 6.18 -13.01 -4.52
N GLN A 8 5.73 -13.73 -5.55
CA GLN A 8 4.53 -14.56 -5.46
C GLN A 8 4.67 -15.68 -4.43
N SER A 9 5.85 -16.31 -4.36
CA SER A 9 6.12 -17.33 -3.34
C SER A 9 6.08 -16.74 -1.93
N LEU A 10 6.66 -15.55 -1.74
CA LEU A 10 6.66 -14.83 -0.46
C LEU A 10 5.24 -14.44 -0.06
N GLN A 11 4.44 -13.89 -0.98
CA GLN A 11 3.03 -13.55 -0.74
C GLN A 11 2.23 -14.77 -0.29
N LYS A 12 2.39 -15.92 -0.94
CA LYS A 12 1.72 -17.17 -0.56
C LYS A 12 2.11 -17.63 0.84
N HIS A 13 3.40 -17.55 1.17
CA HIS A 13 3.90 -17.94 2.48
C HIS A 13 3.34 -17.03 3.59
N LEU A 14 3.39 -15.71 3.38
CA LEU A 14 2.92 -14.73 4.36
C LEU A 14 1.39 -14.75 4.53
N ALA A 15 0.63 -15.08 3.47
CA ALA A 15 -0.82 -15.26 3.56
C ALA A 15 -1.22 -16.37 4.55
N GLN A 16 -0.39 -17.40 4.76
CA GLN A 16 -0.64 -18.44 5.76
C GLN A 16 -0.61 -17.90 7.20
N PHE A 17 0.07 -16.77 7.41
CA PHE A 17 0.14 -16.06 8.68
C PHE A 17 -0.86 -14.89 8.77
N GLY A 18 -1.77 -14.75 7.79
CA GLY A 18 -2.74 -13.65 7.75
C GLY A 18 -2.13 -12.30 7.40
N LEU A 19 -0.97 -12.30 6.73
CA LEU A 19 -0.27 -11.11 6.27
C LEU A 19 -0.59 -10.86 4.79
N TYR A 20 -1.04 -9.65 4.47
CA TYR A 20 -1.52 -9.27 3.14
C TYR A 20 -0.68 -8.15 2.54
N PRO A 21 -0.33 -8.22 1.24
CA PRO A 21 0.47 -7.20 0.59
C PRO A 21 -0.28 -5.86 0.53
N VAL A 22 0.44 -4.78 0.80
CA VAL A 22 -0.06 -3.41 0.65
C VAL A 22 0.16 -2.94 -0.79
N PRO A 23 -0.86 -2.38 -1.47
CA PRO A 23 -0.70 -1.72 -2.76
C PRO A 23 0.30 -0.55 -2.65
N GLU A 24 1.28 -0.48 -3.56
CA GLU A 24 2.19 0.66 -3.63
C GLU A 24 1.44 1.91 -4.13
N ASP A 25 1.64 3.04 -3.45
CA ASP A 25 1.13 4.34 -3.89
C ASP A 25 2.01 4.87 -5.03
N ALA A 26 1.39 5.12 -6.18
CA ALA A 26 2.07 5.62 -7.40
C ALA A 26 2.75 6.98 -7.21
N GLU A 27 2.53 7.66 -6.08
CA GLU A 27 3.12 8.97 -5.78
C GLU A 27 4.51 8.88 -5.13
N ASN A 28 4.93 7.70 -4.67
CA ASN A 28 6.23 7.49 -4.00
C ASN A 28 7.26 6.80 -4.91
N GLU A 29 7.17 7.05 -6.22
CA GLU A 29 8.09 6.52 -7.25
C GLU A 29 9.51 7.14 -7.19
N ALA A 30 9.73 8.13 -6.33
CA ALA A 30 11.05 8.72 -6.14
C ALA A 30 11.94 7.81 -5.27
N SER A 31 12.63 6.87 -5.90
CA SER A 31 13.79 6.12 -5.37
C SER A 31 13.53 4.95 -4.40
N THR A 32 12.46 4.18 -4.59
CA THR A 32 12.38 2.84 -3.98
C THR A 32 12.63 1.76 -5.04
N VAL A 33 13.75 1.04 -4.92
CA VAL A 33 14.09 -0.01 -5.90
C VAL A 33 13.20 -1.24 -5.71
N PHE A 34 12.70 -1.52 -4.48
CA PHE A 34 11.60 -2.46 -4.23
C PHE A 34 11.18 -2.46 -2.74
N ARG A 35 9.92 -2.19 -2.39
CA ARG A 35 9.43 -2.27 -0.99
C ARG A 35 8.10 -3.01 -0.92
N ILE A 36 8.12 -4.26 -0.42
CA ILE A 36 6.87 -4.99 -0.15
C ILE A 36 6.51 -4.88 1.33
N CYS A 37 5.41 -4.21 1.63
CA CYS A 37 4.82 -4.18 2.97
C CYS A 37 3.71 -5.22 3.08
N PHE A 38 3.64 -5.87 4.24
CA PHE A 38 2.57 -6.78 4.58
C PHE A 38 1.94 -6.38 5.90
N LEU A 39 0.61 -6.40 5.94
CA LEU A 39 -0.19 -6.03 7.12
C LEU A 39 -1.05 -7.20 7.55
N ASN A 40 -1.27 -7.34 8.85
CA ASN A 40 -2.24 -8.29 9.38
C ASN A 40 -3.68 -7.85 9.06
N LYS A 41 -4.68 -8.70 9.35
CA LYS A 41 -6.10 -8.41 9.07
C LYS A 41 -6.57 -7.05 9.62
N TYR A 42 -6.25 -6.73 10.86
CA TYR A 42 -6.70 -5.47 11.49
C TYR A 42 -5.94 -4.25 10.96
N GLU A 43 -4.69 -4.44 10.58
CA GLU A 43 -3.86 -3.39 10.01
C GLU A 43 -4.26 -3.06 8.58
N ILE A 44 -4.59 -4.07 7.76
CA ILE A 44 -5.06 -3.85 6.38
C ILE A 44 -6.45 -3.22 6.34
N GLU A 45 -7.33 -3.57 7.30
CA GLU A 45 -8.63 -2.90 7.46
C GLU A 45 -8.45 -1.41 7.77
N ARG A 46 -7.63 -1.06 8.77
CA ARG A 46 -7.32 0.34 9.09
C ARG A 46 -6.63 1.10 7.97
N TRP A 47 -5.70 0.44 7.26
CA TRP A 47 -5.02 1.05 6.12
C TRP A 47 -6.01 1.42 5.01
N ARG A 48 -7.02 0.58 4.74
CA ARG A 48 -8.07 0.87 3.75
C ARG A 48 -8.97 2.01 4.20
N GLU A 49 -9.32 2.08 5.49
CA GLU A 49 -10.13 3.17 6.04
C GLU A 49 -9.44 4.52 5.86
N LEU A 50 -8.15 4.61 6.26
CA LEU A 50 -7.33 5.82 6.11
C LEU A 50 -7.22 6.27 4.65
N ARG A 51 -6.96 5.34 3.71
CA ARG A 51 -6.90 5.66 2.27
C ARG A 51 -8.22 6.18 1.72
N ASN A 52 -9.34 5.61 2.16
CA ASN A 52 -10.67 6.05 1.73
C ASN A 52 -11.02 7.45 2.29
N GLU A 53 -10.53 7.79 3.48
CA GLU A 53 -10.63 9.15 4.05
C GLU A 53 -9.75 10.15 3.29
N GLU A 54 -8.53 9.76 2.90
CA GLU A 54 -7.60 10.60 2.13
C GLU A 54 -8.07 10.84 0.68
N GLU A 55 -8.56 9.81 -0.01
CA GLU A 55 -9.11 9.94 -1.38
C GLU A 55 -10.44 10.72 -1.40
N GLY A 56 -11.19 10.73 -0.28
CA GLY A 56 -12.39 11.56 -0.09
C GLY A 56 -12.14 13.02 0.29
N GLY A 57 -10.93 13.35 0.77
CA GLY A 57 -10.56 14.70 1.24
C GLY A 57 -9.72 15.54 0.27
N GLY A 58 -9.22 14.95 -0.82
CA GLY A 58 -8.25 15.56 -1.74
C GLY A 58 -8.80 16.60 -2.73
N LYS A 59 -9.98 17.18 -2.53
CA LYS A 59 -10.55 18.19 -3.44
C LYS A 59 -11.05 19.44 -2.73
N LEU A 60 -10.26 20.01 -1.81
CA LEU A 60 -10.53 21.35 -1.26
C LEU A 60 -9.29 21.98 -0.60
N LYS A 61 -8.19 22.14 -1.34
CA LYS A 61 -7.18 23.18 -1.08
C LYS A 61 -6.60 23.72 -2.39
N ASP A 62 -7.49 24.22 -3.24
CA ASP A 62 -7.15 25.24 -4.23
C ASP A 62 -8.09 26.42 -3.97
N LYS A 63 -7.54 27.64 -3.89
CA LYS A 63 -8.09 28.88 -3.30
C LYS A 63 -8.02 28.97 -1.78
N ASP A 64 -6.92 29.52 -1.28
CA ASP A 64 -6.92 30.92 -0.81
C ASP A 64 -5.53 31.23 -0.27
N GLN A 65 -4.74 32.01 -1.01
CA GLN A 65 -3.94 33.07 -0.42
C GLN A 65 -3.59 34.06 -1.52
N SER A 66 -4.14 35.26 -1.32
CA SER A 66 -3.91 36.51 -2.04
C SER A 66 -2.47 36.98 -2.01
#